data_AF-A0A1Z4BPW7-F1
#
_entry.id   AF-A0A1Z4BPW7-F1
#
_cell.length_a   1.000
_cell.length_b   1.000
_cell.length_c   1.000
_cell.angle_alpha   90.00
_cell.angle_beta   90.00
_cell.angle_gamma   90.00
#
_symmetry.space_group_name_H-M   'P 1'
#
loop_
_entity.id
_entity.type
_entity.pdbx_description
1 polymer ?
#
loop_
_entity_poly.entity_id
_entity_poly.type
_entity_poly.pdbx_seq_one_letter_code
_entity_poly.pdbx_strand_id
1 'polypeptide(L)'
;MKYLATKNPYFNVSGLTSSEANYVCERIKERLKPIQDLVSSIETHTSSIDGEPLDTFTKVDDIGGKLNEIGSLYAISAYLRSAIKEKDNRLEIVNKKLNEILVKAEEEVKPIDYEPLNLLKNVTIDDYLKTLSLEDMVCYKEAEAKAAHIGKYIHNFDEVRNQLNKKELITFKEVGEQVFKVKNTPLYELSELQQLQEQLLAEHREYESEVNFYKTQFRTYQNNCKLQYEQELQCLLQERQAKVNALVVEKTAELTKLKETIANYRIVVPNVYKETIERLLKK
;
A
#
# COMPACT_ATOMS: atom_id res chain seq x y z
N MET A 1 -0.30 -20.51 13.20
CA MET A 1 -1.17 -21.18 12.21
C MET A 1 -1.44 -22.63 12.57
N LYS A 2 -0.40 -23.46 12.79
CA LYS A 2 -0.55 -24.90 13.04
C LYS A 2 -1.56 -25.23 14.17
N TYR A 3 -1.59 -24.46 15.26
CA TYR A 3 -2.51 -24.71 16.38
C TYR A 3 -4.01 -24.61 16.00
N LEU A 4 -4.39 -23.75 15.04
CA LEU A 4 -5.79 -23.61 14.60
C LEU A 4 -6.32 -24.92 13.98
N ALA A 5 -5.42 -25.60 13.26
CA ALA A 5 -5.68 -26.89 12.62
C ALA A 5 -5.52 -28.09 13.59
N THR A 6 -5.09 -27.86 14.83
CA THR A 6 -4.96 -28.95 15.81
C THR A 6 -6.30 -29.26 16.46
N LYS A 7 -6.53 -30.53 16.76
CA LYS A 7 -7.70 -31.00 17.47
C LYS A 7 -7.61 -30.82 18.99
N ASN A 8 -6.41 -30.65 19.53
CA ASN A 8 -6.20 -30.61 20.98
C ASN A 8 -6.57 -29.23 21.60
N PRO A 9 -6.97 -29.20 22.88
CA PRO A 9 -7.34 -30.34 23.72
C PRO A 9 -8.83 -30.74 23.61
N TYR A 10 -9.67 -29.93 22.95
CA TYR A 10 -11.12 -30.03 23.05
C TYR A 10 -11.81 -30.76 21.90
N PHE A 11 -11.15 -30.94 20.76
CA PHE A 11 -11.82 -31.30 19.51
C PHE A 11 -11.40 -32.66 18.97
N ASN A 12 -12.28 -33.28 18.19
CA ASN A 12 -12.00 -34.47 17.38
C ASN A 12 -13.00 -34.57 16.21
N VAL A 13 -12.97 -35.69 15.48
CA VAL A 13 -13.94 -36.02 14.42
C VAL A 13 -15.28 -36.51 14.96
N SER A 14 -15.29 -37.07 16.17
CA SER A 14 -16.45 -37.60 16.86
C SER A 14 -16.68 -36.86 18.17
N GLY A 15 -17.94 -36.57 18.50
CA GLY A 15 -18.32 -35.84 19.70
C GLY A 15 -19.49 -34.89 19.43
N LEU A 16 -19.68 -33.92 20.32
CA LEU A 16 -20.78 -32.96 20.25
C LEU A 16 -20.46 -31.81 19.26
N THR A 17 -21.45 -31.37 18.50
CA THR A 17 -21.44 -30.03 17.89
C THR A 17 -21.45 -28.96 18.98
N SER A 18 -21.10 -27.71 18.63
CA SER A 18 -21.28 -26.57 19.52
C SER A 18 -22.74 -26.42 19.98
N SER A 19 -23.70 -26.69 19.09
CA SER A 19 -25.13 -26.61 19.40
C SER A 19 -25.57 -27.70 20.39
N GLU A 20 -25.13 -28.94 20.20
CA GLU A 20 -25.40 -30.03 21.13
C GLU A 20 -24.73 -29.79 22.48
N ALA A 21 -23.49 -29.30 22.51
CA ALA A 21 -22.80 -28.93 23.74
C ALA A 21 -23.48 -27.77 24.49
N ASN A 22 -24.00 -26.78 23.77
CA ASN A 22 -24.83 -25.71 24.33
C ASN A 22 -26.13 -26.28 24.91
N TYR A 23 -26.81 -27.18 24.17
CA TYR A 23 -28.02 -27.83 24.67
C TYR A 23 -27.77 -28.60 25.97
N VAL A 24 -26.66 -29.36 26.06
CA VAL A 24 -26.24 -30.03 27.31
C VAL A 24 -26.02 -29.00 28.43
N CYS A 25 -25.39 -27.86 28.14
CA CYS A 25 -25.19 -26.81 29.14
C CYS A 25 -26.52 -26.21 29.65
N GLU A 26 -27.54 -26.08 28.81
CA GLU A 26 -28.86 -25.62 29.24
C GLU A 26 -29.58 -26.68 30.07
N ARG A 27 -29.52 -27.97 29.68
CA ARG A 27 -30.03 -29.09 30.49
C ARG A 27 -29.37 -29.15 31.87
N ILE A 28 -28.06 -28.90 31.93
CA ILE A 28 -27.33 -28.82 33.19
C ILE A 28 -27.90 -27.71 34.07
N LYS A 29 -28.12 -26.50 33.53
CA LYS A 29 -28.70 -25.40 34.31
C LYS A 29 -30.08 -25.75 34.87
N GLU A 30 -30.94 -26.36 34.06
CA GLU A 30 -32.28 -26.83 34.47
C GLU A 30 -32.19 -27.83 35.63
N ARG A 31 -31.25 -28.78 35.56
CA ARG A 31 -31.05 -29.81 36.60
C ARG A 31 -30.39 -29.26 37.87
N LEU A 32 -29.49 -28.30 37.72
CA LEU A 32 -28.64 -27.78 38.78
C LEU A 32 -29.42 -26.88 39.75
N LYS A 33 -30.34 -26.05 39.23
CA LYS A 33 -31.07 -25.06 40.06
C LYS A 33 -31.87 -25.69 41.21
N PRO A 34 -32.71 -26.72 41.00
CA PRO A 34 -33.46 -27.34 42.11
C PRO A 34 -32.57 -27.98 43.19
N ILE A 35 -31.41 -28.53 42.80
CA ILE A 35 -30.48 -29.16 43.73
C ILE A 35 -29.77 -28.08 44.56
N GLN A 36 -29.40 -26.96 43.94
CA GLN A 36 -28.84 -25.82 44.64
C GLN A 36 -29.83 -25.19 45.61
N ASP A 37 -31.06 -24.95 45.17
CA ASP A 37 -32.12 -24.39 46.00
C ASP A 37 -32.31 -25.28 47.25
N LEU A 38 -32.41 -26.60 47.07
CA LEU A 38 -32.54 -27.56 48.17
C LEU A 38 -31.36 -27.55 49.16
N VAL A 39 -30.13 -27.47 48.67
CA VAL A 39 -28.93 -27.45 49.54
C VAL A 39 -28.72 -26.09 50.20
N SER A 40 -29.21 -25.00 49.59
CA SER A 40 -29.10 -23.65 50.14
C SER A 40 -30.22 -23.30 51.14
N SER A 41 -31.35 -24.01 51.10
CA SER A 41 -32.51 -23.81 51.98
C SER A 41 -32.50 -24.76 53.19
N ILE A 42 -31.33 -25.20 53.66
CA ILE A 42 -31.23 -26.12 54.80
C ILE A 42 -31.55 -25.35 56.07
N GLU A 43 -32.64 -25.76 56.72
CA GLU A 43 -33.05 -25.26 58.03
C GLU A 43 -32.75 -26.28 59.12
N THR A 44 -32.46 -25.78 60.32
CA THR A 44 -32.03 -26.63 61.45
C THR A 44 -33.18 -26.98 62.41
N HIS A 45 -34.27 -26.22 62.38
CA HIS A 45 -35.40 -26.33 63.30
C HIS A 45 -36.71 -26.12 62.55
N THR A 46 -37.78 -26.78 62.99
CA THR A 46 -39.18 -26.57 62.56
C THR A 46 -39.98 -26.05 63.74
N SER A 47 -41.00 -25.23 63.48
CA SER A 47 -41.86 -24.60 64.49
C SER A 47 -43.31 -25.04 64.33
N SER A 48 -44.02 -25.21 65.44
CA SER A 48 -45.46 -25.52 65.45
C SER A 48 -46.16 -24.83 66.61
N ILE A 49 -47.42 -24.40 66.42
CA ILE A 49 -48.30 -23.90 67.49
C ILE A 49 -49.49 -24.84 67.61
N ASP A 50 -49.80 -25.29 68.83
CA ASP A 50 -50.93 -26.18 69.15
C ASP A 50 -51.02 -27.45 68.28
N GLY A 51 -49.88 -27.97 67.82
CA GLY A 51 -49.78 -29.16 66.97
C GLY A 51 -49.89 -28.88 65.46
N GLU A 52 -50.21 -27.64 65.07
CA GLU A 52 -50.22 -27.20 63.67
C GLU A 52 -48.83 -26.69 63.25
N PRO A 53 -48.25 -27.20 62.15
CA PRO A 53 -46.96 -26.70 61.64
C PRO A 53 -47.05 -25.22 61.23
N LEU A 54 -46.13 -24.40 61.73
CA LEU A 54 -45.97 -23.00 61.30
C LEU A 54 -45.07 -22.87 60.07
N ASP A 55 -44.25 -23.88 59.79
CA ASP A 55 -43.34 -23.95 58.66
C ASP A 55 -43.42 -25.31 57.97
N THR A 56 -42.83 -25.37 56.77
CA THR A 56 -42.79 -26.57 55.91
C THR A 56 -41.37 -27.10 55.76
N PHE A 57 -40.47 -26.75 56.69
CA PHE A 57 -39.07 -27.18 56.59
C PHE A 57 -38.97 -28.68 56.75
N THR A 58 -38.21 -29.30 55.85
CA THR A 58 -37.97 -30.73 55.85
C THR A 58 -36.47 -30.98 55.82
N LYS A 59 -36.04 -32.05 56.50
CA LYS A 59 -34.64 -32.45 56.49
C LYS A 59 -34.20 -32.79 55.07
N VAL A 60 -33.10 -32.19 54.64
CA VAL A 60 -32.45 -32.54 53.37
C VAL A 60 -31.49 -33.72 53.60
N ASP A 61 -31.82 -34.89 53.06
CA ASP A 61 -30.94 -36.06 53.13
C ASP A 61 -29.85 -36.01 52.05
N ASP A 62 -28.70 -36.64 52.34
CA ASP A 62 -27.54 -36.78 51.44
C ASP A 62 -27.01 -35.46 50.83
N ILE A 63 -26.76 -34.47 51.68
CA ILE A 63 -26.17 -33.18 51.28
C ILE A 63 -24.82 -33.37 50.56
N GLY A 64 -23.99 -34.32 51.03
CA GLY A 64 -22.70 -34.63 50.42
C GLY A 64 -22.80 -35.14 48.98
N GLY A 65 -23.73 -36.06 48.71
CA GLY A 65 -24.02 -36.52 47.35
C GLY A 65 -24.53 -35.39 46.44
N LYS A 66 -25.42 -34.53 46.95
CA LYS A 66 -25.94 -33.37 46.19
C LYS A 66 -24.85 -32.36 45.86
N LEU A 67 -23.95 -32.04 46.80
CA LEU A 67 -22.82 -31.15 46.55
C LEU A 67 -21.85 -31.73 45.50
N ASN A 68 -21.61 -33.05 45.52
CA ASN A 68 -20.82 -33.72 44.49
C ASN A 68 -21.50 -33.69 43.10
N GLU A 69 -22.82 -33.85 43.04
CA GLU A 69 -23.60 -33.71 41.79
C GLU A 69 -23.48 -32.27 41.24
N ILE A 70 -23.66 -31.25 42.09
CA ILE A 70 -23.48 -29.84 41.72
C ILE A 70 -22.07 -29.59 41.16
N GLY A 71 -21.03 -30.04 41.85
CA GLY A 71 -19.64 -29.88 41.41
C GLY A 71 -19.37 -30.56 40.06
N SER A 72 -19.90 -31.77 39.86
CA SER A 72 -19.77 -32.53 38.61
C SER A 72 -20.47 -31.82 37.45
N LEU A 73 -21.70 -31.33 37.67
CA LEU A 73 -22.47 -30.58 36.68
C LEU A 73 -21.76 -29.27 36.28
N TYR A 74 -21.20 -28.54 37.24
CA TYR A 74 -20.38 -27.35 36.95
C TYR A 74 -19.12 -27.69 36.16
N ALA A 75 -18.41 -28.76 36.51
CA ALA A 75 -17.19 -29.17 35.81
C ALA A 75 -17.48 -29.52 34.33
N ILE A 76 -18.55 -30.26 34.07
CA ILE A 76 -19.00 -30.57 32.70
C ILE A 76 -19.33 -29.28 31.96
N SER A 77 -20.11 -28.40 32.58
CA SER A 77 -20.53 -27.14 31.95
C SER A 77 -19.35 -26.22 31.65
N ALA A 78 -18.38 -26.11 32.56
CA ALA A 78 -17.16 -25.32 32.38
C ALA A 78 -16.28 -25.86 31.24
N TYR A 79 -16.15 -27.18 31.15
CA TYR A 79 -15.42 -27.84 30.06
C TYR A 79 -16.09 -27.57 28.70
N LEU A 80 -17.40 -27.80 28.59
CA LEU A 80 -18.14 -27.61 27.34
C LEU A 80 -18.13 -26.13 26.90
N ARG A 81 -18.35 -25.17 27.81
CA ARG A 81 -18.28 -23.74 27.48
C ARG A 81 -16.89 -23.30 27.04
N SER A 82 -15.83 -23.81 27.68
CA SER A 82 -14.44 -23.55 27.27
C SER A 82 -14.17 -24.07 25.86
N ALA A 83 -14.64 -25.28 25.55
CA ALA A 83 -14.51 -25.87 24.22
C ALA A 83 -15.26 -25.09 23.13
N ILE A 84 -16.49 -24.64 23.43
CA ILE A 84 -17.29 -23.80 22.51
C ILE A 84 -16.57 -22.48 22.25
N LYS A 85 -16.19 -21.77 23.32
CA LYS A 85 -15.49 -20.48 23.22
C LYS A 85 -14.19 -20.60 22.43
N GLU A 86 -13.42 -21.66 22.65
CA GLU A 86 -12.19 -21.90 21.89
C GLU A 86 -12.47 -22.08 20.39
N LYS A 87 -13.54 -22.80 20.02
CA LYS A 87 -13.92 -22.97 18.61
C LYS A 87 -14.32 -21.64 17.98
N ASP A 88 -15.12 -20.85 18.68
CA ASP A 88 -15.58 -19.54 18.22
C ASP A 88 -14.40 -18.58 18.03
N ASN A 89 -13.47 -18.54 19.00
CA ASN A 89 -12.23 -17.74 18.90
C ASN A 89 -11.40 -18.13 17.67
N ARG A 90 -11.27 -19.44 17.38
CA ARG A 90 -10.53 -19.90 16.19
C ARG A 90 -11.20 -19.45 14.89
N LEU A 91 -12.52 -19.53 14.81
CA LEU A 91 -13.28 -19.04 13.66
C LEU A 91 -13.14 -17.52 13.50
N GLU A 92 -13.19 -16.78 14.60
CA GLU A 92 -12.99 -15.32 14.61
C GLU A 92 -11.60 -14.94 14.08
N ILE A 93 -10.54 -15.61 14.54
CA ILE A 93 -9.18 -15.38 14.05
C ILE A 93 -9.08 -15.63 12.53
N VAL A 94 -9.70 -16.70 12.03
CA VAL A 94 -9.71 -17.00 10.59
C VAL A 94 -10.52 -15.97 9.82
N ASN A 95 -11.68 -15.54 10.32
CA ASN A 95 -12.49 -14.49 9.70
C ASN A 95 -11.75 -13.15 9.64
N LYS A 96 -11.06 -12.76 10.72
CA LYS A 96 -10.21 -11.57 10.73
C LYS A 96 -9.13 -11.65 9.65
N LYS A 97 -8.49 -12.81 9.52
CA LYS A 97 -7.51 -13.03 8.46
C LYS A 97 -8.11 -12.94 7.07
N LEU A 98 -9.29 -13.53 6.83
CA LEU A 98 -10.02 -13.43 5.57
C LEU A 98 -10.30 -11.96 5.19
N ASN A 99 -10.70 -11.14 6.16
CA ASN A 99 -10.97 -9.71 5.93
C ASN A 99 -9.70 -8.90 5.61
N GLU A 100 -8.54 -9.34 6.11
CA GLU A 100 -7.25 -8.66 5.91
C GLU A 100 -6.46 -9.20 4.70
N ILE A 101 -6.97 -10.18 3.94
CA ILE A 101 -6.21 -10.87 2.88
C ILE A 101 -5.70 -9.88 1.83
N LEU A 102 -6.56 -8.98 1.36
CA LEU A 102 -6.19 -8.06 0.28
C LEU A 102 -5.01 -7.18 0.68
N VAL A 103 -5.08 -6.55 1.86
CA VAL A 103 -4.03 -5.68 2.38
C VAL A 103 -2.71 -6.45 2.52
N LYS A 104 -2.74 -7.66 3.09
CA LYS A 104 -1.53 -8.48 3.25
C LYS A 104 -0.96 -8.95 1.91
N ALA A 105 -1.82 -9.26 0.94
CA ALA A 105 -1.37 -9.63 -0.39
C ALA A 105 -0.70 -8.45 -1.10
N GLU A 106 -1.22 -7.24 -0.93
CA GLU A 106 -0.60 -6.02 -1.47
C GLU A 106 0.76 -5.70 -0.84
N GLU A 107 0.93 -5.95 0.47
CA GLU A 107 2.19 -5.79 1.20
C GLU A 107 3.25 -6.84 0.80
N GLU A 108 2.83 -8.07 0.50
CA GLU A 108 3.72 -9.18 0.12
C GLU A 108 4.23 -9.04 -1.33
N VAL A 109 3.40 -8.51 -2.23
CA VAL A 109 3.80 -8.30 -3.63
C VAL A 109 4.70 -7.06 -3.72
N LYS A 110 5.92 -7.28 -4.23
CA LYS A 110 6.92 -6.23 -4.41
C LYS A 110 6.34 -4.99 -5.13
N PRO A 111 6.72 -3.78 -4.69
CA PRO A 111 6.33 -2.56 -5.39
C PRO A 111 6.94 -2.51 -6.79
N ILE A 112 6.36 -1.68 -7.65
CA ILE A 112 6.90 -1.41 -8.98
C ILE A 112 8.21 -0.66 -8.83
N ASP A 113 9.22 -1.09 -9.59
CA ASP A 113 10.47 -0.34 -9.72
C ASP A 113 10.28 0.80 -10.72
N TYR A 114 10.35 2.03 -10.22
CA TYR A 114 10.17 3.23 -11.03
C TYR A 114 11.48 3.75 -11.63
N GLU A 115 12.64 3.22 -11.25
CA GLU A 115 13.92 3.70 -11.79
C GLU A 115 14.01 3.56 -13.32
N PRO A 116 13.71 2.38 -13.93
CA PRO A 116 13.71 2.26 -15.38
C PRO A 116 12.68 3.17 -16.07
N LEU A 117 11.51 3.31 -15.44
CA LEU A 117 10.43 4.17 -15.96
C LEU A 117 10.83 5.65 -15.93
N ASN A 118 11.54 6.10 -14.90
CA ASN A 118 11.98 7.49 -14.78
C ASN A 118 12.95 7.88 -15.90
N LEU A 119 13.74 6.95 -16.43
CA LEU A 119 14.62 7.19 -17.58
C LEU A 119 13.83 7.51 -18.85
N LEU A 120 12.65 6.90 -19.05
CA LEU A 120 11.77 7.21 -20.18
C LEU A 120 11.05 8.55 -20.01
N LYS A 121 10.71 8.92 -18.77
CA LYS A 121 9.98 10.15 -18.46
C LYS A 121 10.85 11.40 -18.55
N ASN A 122 12.10 11.31 -18.10
CA ASN A 122 12.99 12.44 -17.88
C ASN A 122 14.11 12.53 -18.93
N VAL A 123 13.77 12.28 -20.20
CA VAL A 123 14.74 12.37 -21.30
C VAL A 123 15.20 13.82 -21.53
N THR A 124 16.50 13.98 -21.77
CA THR A 124 17.12 15.26 -22.08
C THR A 124 17.45 15.40 -23.57
N ILE A 125 17.80 16.61 -24.00
CA ILE A 125 18.26 16.82 -25.38
C ILE A 125 19.54 16.04 -25.67
N ASP A 126 20.45 15.90 -24.70
CA ASP A 126 21.67 15.11 -24.86
C ASP A 126 21.37 13.62 -25.06
N ASP A 127 20.30 13.10 -24.43
CA ASP A 127 19.86 11.73 -24.65
C ASP A 127 19.31 11.53 -26.06
N TYR A 128 18.58 12.51 -26.58
CA TYR A 128 18.13 12.52 -27.97
C TYR A 128 19.30 12.61 -28.95
N LEU A 129 20.30 13.46 -28.69
CA LEU A 129 21.48 13.59 -29.55
C LEU A 129 22.28 12.28 -29.65
N LYS A 130 22.29 11.45 -28.60
CA LYS A 130 22.91 10.11 -28.65
C LYS A 130 22.18 9.14 -29.59
N THR A 131 20.93 9.42 -29.97
CA THR A 131 20.16 8.61 -30.92
C THR A 131 20.38 9.01 -32.38
N LEU A 132 20.99 10.18 -32.61
CA LEU A 132 21.24 10.71 -33.94
C LEU A 132 22.46 10.06 -34.61
N SER A 133 22.54 10.20 -35.92
CA SER A 133 23.76 9.92 -36.67
C SER A 133 24.87 10.88 -36.26
N LEU A 134 26.13 10.51 -36.55
CA LEU A 134 27.27 11.39 -36.28
C LEU A 134 27.11 12.70 -37.06
N GLU A 135 26.66 12.61 -38.31
CA GLU A 135 26.42 13.73 -39.20
C GLU A 135 25.39 14.70 -38.63
N ASP A 136 24.22 14.20 -38.22
CA ASP A 136 23.15 15.04 -37.66
C ASP A 136 23.56 15.69 -36.32
N MET A 137 24.30 14.96 -35.49
CA MET A 137 24.82 15.48 -34.22
C MET A 137 25.80 16.63 -34.46
N VAL A 138 26.72 16.47 -35.42
CA VAL A 138 27.67 17.52 -35.82
C VAL A 138 26.91 18.72 -36.39
N CYS A 139 25.95 18.50 -37.29
CA CYS A 139 25.11 19.56 -37.86
C CYS A 139 24.39 20.37 -36.77
N TYR A 140 23.74 19.68 -35.81
CA TYR A 140 23.08 20.35 -34.68
C TYR A 140 24.07 21.19 -33.87
N LYS A 141 25.23 20.63 -33.49
CA LYS A 141 26.22 21.33 -32.67
C LYS A 141 26.86 22.50 -33.38
N GLU A 142 27.11 22.37 -34.68
CA GLU A 142 27.61 23.47 -35.51
C GLU A 142 26.58 24.59 -35.63
N ALA A 143 25.32 24.26 -35.93
CA ALA A 143 24.24 25.23 -36.01
C ALA A 143 23.99 25.94 -34.66
N GLU A 144 24.00 25.19 -33.55
CA GLU A 144 23.88 25.72 -32.19
C GLU A 144 25.00 26.72 -31.86
N ALA A 145 26.25 26.37 -32.17
CA ALA A 145 27.40 27.25 -31.94
C ALA A 145 27.34 28.50 -32.82
N LYS A 146 27.10 28.35 -34.12
CA LYS A 146 27.04 29.47 -35.07
C LYS A 146 25.90 30.42 -34.75
N ALA A 147 24.69 29.91 -34.48
CA ALA A 147 23.57 30.74 -34.05
C ALA A 147 23.91 31.53 -32.78
N ALA A 148 24.47 30.88 -31.75
CA ALA A 148 24.82 31.55 -30.50
C ALA A 148 25.86 32.66 -30.68
N HIS A 149 26.93 32.40 -31.44
CA HIS A 149 28.01 33.37 -31.64
C HIS A 149 27.60 34.53 -32.57
N ILE A 150 26.93 34.23 -33.68
CA ILE A 150 26.44 35.25 -34.62
C ILE A 150 25.38 36.11 -33.93
N GLY A 151 24.43 35.50 -33.22
CA GLY A 151 23.38 36.22 -32.49
C GLY A 151 23.95 37.16 -31.43
N LYS A 152 24.95 36.69 -30.66
CA LYS A 152 25.67 37.53 -29.69
C LYS A 152 26.37 38.72 -30.35
N TYR A 153 26.99 38.53 -31.51
CA TYR A 153 27.65 39.61 -32.23
C TYR A 153 26.66 40.62 -32.82
N ILE A 154 25.53 40.16 -33.36
CA ILE A 154 24.45 41.02 -33.86
C ILE A 154 23.91 41.94 -32.76
N HIS A 155 23.77 41.44 -31.53
CA HIS A 155 23.39 42.28 -30.38
C HIS A 155 24.39 43.41 -30.09
N ASN A 156 25.67 43.22 -30.42
CA ASN A 156 26.72 44.22 -30.22
C ASN A 156 26.78 45.27 -31.36
N PHE A 157 26.02 45.07 -32.44
CA PHE A 157 26.17 45.87 -33.66
C PHE A 157 25.77 47.34 -33.49
N ASP A 158 24.79 47.62 -32.61
CA ASP A 158 24.40 49.00 -32.29
C ASP A 158 25.51 49.77 -31.57
N GLU A 159 26.32 49.08 -30.75
CA GLU A 159 27.47 49.69 -30.10
C GLU A 159 28.57 50.02 -31.12
N VAL A 160 28.85 49.10 -32.06
CA VAL A 160 29.80 49.33 -33.16
C VAL A 160 29.36 50.51 -34.04
N ARG A 161 28.08 50.59 -34.41
CA ARG A 161 27.53 51.72 -35.17
C ARG A 161 27.66 53.05 -34.41
N ASN A 162 27.38 53.04 -33.11
CA ASN A 162 27.53 54.22 -32.26
C ASN A 162 28.99 54.67 -32.14
N GLN A 163 29.93 53.75 -32.02
CA GLN A 163 31.37 54.07 -31.95
C GLN A 163 31.88 54.70 -33.25
N LEU A 164 31.39 54.22 -34.41
CA LEU A 164 31.74 54.78 -35.71
C LEU A 164 31.23 56.21 -35.87
N ASN A 165 29.98 56.47 -35.47
CA ASN A 165 29.35 57.79 -35.60
C ASN A 165 29.85 58.85 -34.60
N LYS A 166 30.27 58.44 -33.39
CA LYS A 166 30.68 59.38 -32.33
C LYS A 166 32.12 59.85 -32.44
N LYS A 167 32.97 59.17 -33.21
CA LYS A 167 34.40 59.51 -33.27
C LYS A 167 34.65 60.66 -34.25
N GLU A 168 35.10 61.79 -33.71
CA GLU A 168 35.42 62.97 -34.52
C GLU A 168 36.52 62.68 -35.54
N LEU A 169 36.28 63.04 -36.80
CA LEU A 169 37.22 62.84 -37.92
C LEU A 169 38.52 63.64 -37.77
N ILE A 170 38.48 64.70 -36.97
CA ILE A 170 39.63 65.53 -36.65
C ILE A 170 39.62 65.73 -35.14
N THR A 171 40.73 65.37 -34.51
CA THR A 171 40.96 65.65 -33.09
C THR A 171 42.28 66.39 -32.94
N PHE A 172 42.39 67.24 -31.93
CA PHE A 172 43.62 67.95 -31.63
C PHE A 172 44.32 67.26 -30.47
N LYS A 173 45.59 66.89 -30.65
CA LYS A 173 46.37 66.21 -29.61
C LYS A 173 47.59 67.05 -29.27
N GLU A 174 47.68 67.42 -28.01
CA GLU A 174 48.78 68.26 -27.49
C GLU A 174 49.92 67.35 -27.04
N VAL A 175 51.13 67.62 -27.55
CA VAL A 175 52.35 66.89 -27.19
C VAL A 175 53.43 67.93 -26.87
N GLY A 176 53.64 68.20 -25.57
CA GLY A 176 54.46 69.34 -25.13
C GLY A 176 53.71 70.67 -25.30
N GLU A 177 54.36 71.69 -25.85
CA GLU A 177 53.76 73.01 -26.14
C GLU A 177 53.10 73.10 -27.54
N GLN A 178 53.03 71.98 -28.29
CA GLN A 178 52.53 71.96 -29.66
C GLN A 178 51.24 71.13 -29.80
N VAL A 179 50.26 71.68 -30.52
CA VAL A 179 49.00 71.04 -30.85
C VAL A 179 49.07 70.43 -32.26
N PHE A 180 48.93 69.11 -32.36
CA PHE A 180 48.88 68.40 -33.62
C PHE A 180 47.44 68.13 -34.05
N LYS A 181 47.12 68.41 -35.32
CA LYS A 181 45.86 68.01 -35.94
C LYS A 181 45.94 66.53 -36.31
N VAL A 182 45.23 65.69 -35.57
CA VAL A 182 45.13 64.25 -35.82
C VAL A 182 43.90 63.98 -36.67
N LYS A 183 44.11 63.48 -37.89
CA LYS A 183 43.02 63.02 -38.76
C LYS A 183 42.67 61.58 -38.40
N ASN A 184 41.48 61.39 -37.85
CA ASN A 184 40.91 60.06 -37.63
C ASN A 184 40.16 59.65 -38.89
N THR A 185 40.69 58.66 -39.61
CA THR A 185 40.01 58.10 -40.78
C THR A 185 39.26 56.84 -40.33
N PRO A 186 37.93 56.74 -40.58
CA PRO A 186 37.19 55.51 -40.32
C PRO A 186 37.84 54.33 -41.04
N LEU A 187 37.89 53.18 -40.37
CA LEU A 187 38.42 51.94 -40.97
C LEU A 187 37.36 51.21 -41.80
N TYR A 188 36.08 51.52 -41.59
CA TYR A 188 34.94 50.89 -42.22
C TYR A 188 33.91 51.95 -42.60
N GLU A 189 33.18 51.69 -43.68
CA GLU A 189 32.05 52.51 -44.09
C GLU A 189 30.75 52.02 -43.42
N LEU A 190 29.83 52.94 -43.13
CA LEU A 190 28.52 52.59 -42.54
C LEU A 190 27.73 51.61 -43.41
N SER A 191 27.79 51.77 -44.73
CA SER A 191 27.12 50.91 -45.70
C SER A 191 27.70 49.48 -45.71
N GLU A 192 29.02 49.35 -45.59
CA GLU A 192 29.71 48.05 -45.49
C GLU A 192 29.30 47.31 -44.22
N LEU A 193 29.29 48.01 -43.07
CA LEU A 193 28.83 47.42 -41.81
C LEU A 193 27.33 47.04 -41.88
N GLN A 194 26.50 47.85 -42.52
CA GLN A 194 25.08 47.53 -42.67
C GLN A 194 24.85 46.29 -43.53
N GLN A 195 25.59 46.12 -44.63
CA GLN A 195 25.55 44.90 -45.44
C GLN A 195 26.02 43.67 -44.65
N LEU A 196 27.10 43.79 -43.86
CA LEU A 196 27.56 42.72 -42.98
C LEU A 196 26.49 42.35 -41.94
N GLN A 197 25.80 43.34 -41.35
CA GLN A 197 24.73 43.08 -40.39
C GLN A 197 23.58 42.29 -41.04
N GLU A 198 23.17 42.67 -42.25
CA GLU A 198 22.11 41.99 -42.99
C GLU A 198 22.49 40.54 -43.35
N GLN A 199 23.75 40.30 -43.77
CA GLN A 199 24.28 38.97 -44.03
C GLN A 199 24.28 38.10 -42.77
N LEU A 200 24.82 38.62 -41.66
CA LEU A 200 24.86 37.90 -40.38
C LEU A 200 23.45 37.61 -39.85
N LEU A 201 22.50 38.54 -40.02
CA LEU A 201 21.09 38.31 -39.66
C LEU A 201 20.47 37.19 -40.50
N ALA A 202 20.79 37.10 -41.79
CA ALA A 202 20.33 36.03 -42.66
C ALA A 202 20.91 34.68 -42.22
N GLU A 203 22.23 34.59 -42.05
CA GLU A 203 22.92 33.38 -41.58
C GLU A 203 22.40 32.93 -40.21
N HIS A 204 22.21 33.86 -39.27
CA HIS A 204 21.65 33.56 -37.96
C HIS A 204 20.28 32.90 -38.05
N ARG A 205 19.39 33.42 -38.92
CA ARG A 205 18.05 32.85 -39.11
C ARG A 205 18.10 31.44 -39.69
N GLU A 206 19.04 31.17 -40.60
CA GLU A 206 19.24 29.83 -41.15
C GLU A 206 19.69 28.85 -40.05
N TYR A 207 20.72 29.19 -39.29
CA TYR A 207 21.18 28.33 -38.19
C TYR A 207 20.15 28.18 -37.06
N GLU A 208 19.39 29.23 -36.74
CA GLU A 208 18.27 29.13 -35.80
C GLU A 208 17.17 28.20 -36.30
N SER A 209 16.84 28.25 -37.60
CA SER A 209 15.87 27.34 -38.21
C SER A 209 16.32 25.89 -38.04
N GLU A 210 17.59 25.61 -38.29
CA GLU A 210 18.19 24.28 -38.11
C GLU A 210 18.12 23.81 -36.65
N VAL A 211 18.52 24.66 -35.69
CA VAL A 211 18.41 24.35 -34.26
C VAL A 211 16.95 24.09 -33.87
N ASN A 212 16.01 24.86 -34.40
CA ASN A 212 14.58 24.69 -34.12
C ASN A 212 14.00 23.41 -34.73
N PHE A 213 14.52 22.96 -35.87
CA PHE A 213 14.19 21.66 -36.45
C PHE A 213 14.53 20.53 -35.46
N TYR A 214 15.77 20.46 -34.98
CA TYR A 214 16.18 19.44 -34.01
C TYR A 214 15.45 19.57 -32.67
N LYS A 215 15.18 20.79 -32.18
CA LYS A 215 14.34 20.99 -30.98
C LYS A 215 12.92 20.46 -31.16
N THR A 216 12.36 20.57 -32.36
CA THR A 216 11.02 20.03 -32.68
C THR A 216 11.07 18.50 -32.69
N GLN A 217 12.09 17.92 -33.32
CA GLN A 217 12.31 16.47 -33.32
C GLN A 217 12.52 15.91 -31.91
N PHE A 218 13.28 16.63 -31.07
CA PHE A 218 13.43 16.30 -29.65
C PHE A 218 12.08 16.29 -28.91
N ARG A 219 11.19 17.26 -29.16
CA ARG A 219 9.84 17.27 -28.57
C ARG A 219 9.02 16.04 -28.99
N THR A 220 9.12 15.64 -30.26
CA THR A 220 8.48 14.42 -30.77
C THR A 220 9.05 13.17 -30.08
N TYR A 221 10.37 13.07 -29.97
CA TYR A 221 11.05 12.00 -29.24
C TYR A 221 10.59 11.94 -27.78
N GLN A 222 10.55 13.08 -27.09
CA GLN A 222 10.09 13.19 -25.70
C GLN A 222 8.64 12.73 -25.54
N ASN A 223 7.76 13.06 -26.48
CA ASN A 223 6.36 12.59 -26.45
C ASN A 223 6.26 11.08 -26.66
N ASN A 224 7.08 10.51 -27.55
CA ASN A 224 7.13 9.07 -27.77
C ASN A 224 7.63 8.32 -26.51
N CYS A 225 8.67 8.82 -25.85
CA CYS A 225 9.16 8.24 -24.59
C CYS A 225 8.11 8.32 -23.47
N LYS A 226 7.32 9.41 -23.40
CA LYS A 226 6.18 9.50 -22.48
C LYS A 226 5.10 8.47 -22.77
N LEU A 227 4.77 8.26 -24.05
CA LEU A 227 3.81 7.24 -24.44
C LEU A 227 4.29 5.83 -24.06
N GLN A 228 5.58 5.55 -24.28
CA GLN A 228 6.21 4.29 -23.86
C GLN A 228 6.17 4.12 -22.34
N TYR A 229 6.50 5.17 -21.58
CA TYR A 229 6.39 5.19 -20.12
C TYR A 229 4.98 4.81 -19.66
N GLU A 230 3.94 5.41 -20.25
CA GLU A 230 2.55 5.13 -19.89
C GLU A 230 2.17 3.68 -20.19
N GLN A 231 2.59 3.16 -21.34
CA GLN A 231 2.35 1.76 -21.73
C GLN A 231 3.03 0.79 -20.77
N GLU A 232 4.32 0.99 -20.48
CA GLU A 232 5.08 0.14 -19.56
C GLU A 232 4.53 0.20 -18.14
N LEU A 233 4.19 1.39 -17.65
CA LEU A 233 3.57 1.56 -16.34
C LEU A 233 2.23 0.80 -16.26
N GLN A 234 1.40 0.87 -17.30
CA GLN A 234 0.15 0.11 -17.35
C GLN A 234 0.40 -1.40 -17.34
N CYS A 235 1.36 -1.91 -18.10
CA CYS A 235 1.75 -3.32 -18.06
C CYS A 235 2.20 -3.75 -16.67
N LEU A 236 3.09 -2.98 -16.03
CA LEU A 236 3.60 -3.28 -14.68
C LEU A 236 2.50 -3.24 -13.61
N LEU A 237 1.56 -2.29 -13.72
CA LEU A 237 0.37 -2.23 -12.86
C LEU A 237 -0.52 -3.47 -13.03
N GLN A 238 -0.77 -3.88 -14.27
CA GLN A 238 -1.57 -5.08 -14.57
C GLN A 238 -0.89 -6.35 -14.06
N GLU A 239 0.41 -6.50 -14.29
CA GLU A 239 1.18 -7.64 -13.77
C GLU A 239 1.16 -7.70 -12.25
N ARG A 240 1.37 -6.55 -11.58
CA ARG A 240 1.30 -6.46 -10.12
C ARG A 240 -0.10 -6.83 -9.63
N GLN A 241 -1.15 -6.29 -10.25
CA GLN A 241 -2.52 -6.61 -9.86
C GLN A 241 -2.86 -8.09 -10.07
N ALA A 242 -2.37 -8.69 -11.16
CA ALA A 242 -2.54 -10.13 -11.41
C ALA A 242 -1.87 -10.98 -10.33
N LYS A 243 -0.65 -10.61 -9.89
CA LYS A 243 0.05 -11.27 -8.78
C LYS A 243 -0.70 -11.13 -7.45
N VAL A 244 -1.18 -9.92 -7.13
CA VAL A 244 -1.99 -9.68 -5.93
C VAL A 244 -3.26 -10.53 -5.98
N ASN A 245 -3.99 -10.52 -7.09
CA ASN A 245 -5.22 -11.29 -7.25
C ASN A 245 -4.97 -12.80 -7.10
N ALA A 246 -3.90 -13.33 -7.72
CA ALA A 246 -3.54 -14.74 -7.60
C ALA A 246 -3.25 -15.13 -6.14
N LEU A 247 -2.50 -14.29 -5.42
CA LEU A 247 -2.19 -14.51 -4.01
C LEU A 247 -3.45 -14.43 -3.12
N VAL A 248 -4.33 -13.46 -3.38
CA VAL A 248 -5.63 -13.35 -2.69
C VAL A 248 -6.45 -14.62 -2.88
N VAL A 249 -6.55 -15.13 -4.11
CA VAL A 249 -7.29 -16.37 -4.42
C VAL A 249 -6.69 -17.56 -3.69
N GLU A 250 -5.37 -17.74 -3.76
CA GLU A 250 -4.66 -18.83 -3.07
C GLU A 250 -4.91 -18.79 -1.55
N LYS A 251 -4.64 -17.65 -0.91
CA LYS A 251 -4.78 -17.50 0.55
C LYS A 251 -6.23 -17.60 1.00
N THR A 252 -7.18 -17.11 0.19
CA THR A 252 -8.61 -17.26 0.47
C THR A 252 -9.01 -18.73 0.45
N ALA A 253 -8.53 -19.51 -0.52
CA ALA A 253 -8.80 -20.94 -0.57
C ALA A 253 -8.22 -21.68 0.64
N GLU A 254 -6.98 -21.39 1.02
CA GLU A 254 -6.33 -21.96 2.22
C GLU A 254 -7.10 -21.66 3.51
N LEU A 255 -7.48 -20.39 3.71
CA LEU A 255 -8.20 -19.95 4.91
C LEU A 255 -9.65 -20.45 4.93
N THR A 256 -10.31 -20.55 3.78
CA THR A 256 -11.66 -21.12 3.66
C THR A 256 -11.66 -22.59 4.04
N LYS A 257 -10.70 -23.37 3.51
CA LYS A 257 -10.52 -24.78 3.89
C LYS A 257 -10.22 -24.95 5.38
N LEU A 258 -9.41 -24.06 5.96
CA LEU A 258 -9.15 -24.05 7.39
C LEU A 258 -10.42 -23.73 8.20
N LYS A 259 -11.21 -22.74 7.76
CA LYS A 259 -12.49 -22.36 8.38
C LYS A 259 -13.47 -23.53 8.39
N GLU A 260 -13.62 -24.23 7.26
CA GLU A 260 -14.46 -25.43 7.14
C GLU A 260 -13.97 -26.55 8.08
N THR A 261 -12.65 -26.75 8.15
CA THR A 261 -12.04 -27.74 9.05
C THR A 261 -12.40 -27.43 10.51
N ILE A 262 -12.28 -26.18 10.94
CA ILE A 262 -12.62 -25.75 12.29
C ILE A 262 -14.14 -25.86 12.53
N ALA A 263 -14.97 -25.46 11.57
CA ALA A 263 -16.43 -25.56 11.67
C ALA A 263 -16.88 -27.01 11.89
N ASN A 264 -16.18 -27.97 11.27
CA ASN A 264 -16.44 -29.40 11.40
C ASN A 264 -15.90 -30.05 12.68
N TYR A 265 -15.11 -29.34 13.49
CA TYR A 265 -14.66 -29.87 14.78
C TYR A 265 -15.82 -30.19 15.71
N ARG A 266 -15.74 -31.39 16.30
CA ARG A 266 -16.65 -31.89 17.34
C ARG A 266 -15.96 -31.83 18.69
N ILE A 267 -16.67 -31.37 19.72
CA ILE A 267 -16.20 -31.30 21.09
C ILE A 267 -16.15 -32.73 21.66
N VAL A 268 -14.97 -33.15 22.07
CA VAL A 268 -14.74 -34.45 22.69
C VAL A 268 -15.45 -34.50 24.03
N VAL A 269 -16.16 -35.57 24.31
CA VAL A 269 -16.72 -35.86 25.63
C VAL A 269 -15.76 -36.79 26.38
N PRO A 270 -15.07 -36.30 27.42
CA PRO A 270 -14.25 -37.14 28.29
C PRO A 270 -15.05 -38.32 28.86
N ASN A 271 -14.42 -39.49 29.00
CA ASN A 271 -15.10 -40.68 29.52
C ASN A 271 -15.77 -40.43 30.88
N VAL A 272 -15.13 -39.63 31.74
CA VAL A 272 -15.64 -39.24 33.06
C VAL A 272 -16.98 -38.48 33.02
N TYR A 273 -17.34 -37.88 31.88
CA TYR A 273 -18.57 -37.10 31.72
C TYR A 273 -19.65 -37.82 30.90
N LYS A 274 -19.32 -38.93 30.22
CA LYS A 274 -20.23 -39.61 29.29
C LYS A 274 -21.54 -40.02 29.94
N GLU A 275 -21.47 -40.75 31.06
CA GLU A 275 -22.66 -41.28 31.73
C GLU A 275 -23.58 -40.15 32.23
N THR A 276 -23.01 -39.08 32.78
CA THR A 276 -23.77 -37.92 33.25
C THR A 276 -24.42 -37.17 32.09
N ILE A 277 -23.71 -36.97 30.98
CA ILE A 277 -24.28 -36.32 29.78
C ILE A 277 -25.37 -37.19 29.15
N GLU A 278 -25.17 -38.51 29.06
CA GLU A 278 -26.19 -39.44 28.54
C GLU A 278 -27.46 -39.43 29.38
N ARG A 279 -27.34 -39.36 30.72
CA ARG A 279 -28.50 -39.21 31.61
C ARG A 279 -29.22 -37.88 31.40
N LEU A 280 -28.48 -36.78 31.20
CA LEU A 280 -29.07 -35.46 30.95
C LEU A 280 -29.77 -35.35 29.59
N LEU A 281 -29.41 -36.21 28.64
CA LEU A 281 -29.98 -36.25 27.28
C LEU A 281 -31.14 -37.26 27.13
N LYS A 282 -31.32 -38.19 28.07
CA LYS A 282 -32.49 -39.08 28.12
C LYS A 282 -33.66 -38.34 28.77
N LYS A 283 -34.82 -38.35 28.08
CA LYS A 283 -36.09 -37.82 28.60
C LYS A 283 -36.53 -38.51 29.88
#